data_AF-A0A7Y4LHC0-F1
#
_entry.id   AF-A0A7Y4LHC0-F1
#
_cell.length_a   1.000
_cell.length_b   1.000
_cell.length_c   1.000
_cell.angle_alpha   90.00
_cell.angle_beta   90.00
_cell.angle_gamma   90.00
#
_symmetry.space_group_name_H-M   'P 1'
#
loop_
_entity.id
_entity.type
_entity.pdbx_description
1 polymer ?
#
loop_
_entity_poly.entity_id
_entity_poly.type
_entity_poly.pdbx_seq_one_letter_code
_entity_poly.pdbx_strand_id
1 'polypeptide(L)'
;MLFSSRFQGAFRKTLVTIVMATLCTGFTPATAQVIPYTDPDGFYASIPPAENTAPGTVLSQRDVSPPVLDMLVRMKRIAYTSTHPNGFSTPVTGAVLTPTAPWHGPGPRPVALLAPGTQGAGDSCAPSKLLTMGGEYEMFSAAALLSRGWTVALTDYQGLGTPGNHSYMNRKAQGAALLDLGRAITALGLPDVHSHTPLIPWGYSQGGGASAAAAEMHRSYAPDVNVALAYAGGVPANLLSVSSSLEGTALTGALGYVITGMYEIYPEVREPINNLLNARGQLWLDQTSRDCLPESILTMPLPDTSILTVSGQRLTSLISDEVFQRAISEQQIGLIAPDVPVFVAQGLHDGIIPAEQARDMVNGWRTRGADVTYWEDPAPALDKLLGHAHVLGSSFLPAVEWAEQRLATLGQPTP
;
A
#
# COMPACT_ATOMS: atom_id res chain seq x y z
N MET A 1 53.90 34.71 5.18
CA MET A 1 53.67 34.54 3.72
C MET A 1 52.90 33.22 3.58
N LEU A 2 51.57 33.21 3.51
CA LEU A 2 50.74 33.33 2.27
C LEU A 2 51.22 32.28 1.25
N PHE A 3 50.51 31.19 0.89
CA PHE A 3 49.12 31.07 0.44
C PHE A 3 48.53 29.64 0.62
N SER A 4 47.20 29.60 0.60
CA SER A 4 46.27 28.46 0.55
C SER A 4 46.08 27.81 -0.84
N SER A 5 45.65 26.54 -0.89
CA SER A 5 44.62 26.01 -1.83
C SER A 5 44.28 24.55 -1.42
N ARG A 6 43.08 24.15 -0.98
CA ARG A 6 41.75 24.14 -1.64
C ARG A 6 41.81 23.64 -3.08
N PHE A 7 41.89 22.32 -3.30
CA PHE A 7 41.40 21.65 -4.53
C PHE A 7 41.36 20.11 -4.36
N GLN A 8 40.48 19.58 -3.51
CA GLN A 8 40.14 18.13 -3.53
C GLN A 8 38.63 17.82 -3.39
N GLY A 9 37.76 18.83 -3.38
CA GLY A 9 36.33 18.66 -3.11
C GLY A 9 35.37 18.68 -4.31
N ALA A 10 35.85 18.94 -5.54
CA ALA A 10 34.95 19.28 -6.65
C ALA A 10 34.75 18.18 -7.72
N PHE A 11 35.59 17.15 -7.77
CA PHE A 11 35.54 16.16 -8.88
C PHE A 11 34.66 14.92 -8.64
N ARG A 12 34.09 14.76 -7.44
CA ARG A 12 33.20 13.62 -7.11
C ARG A 12 31.69 13.95 -7.21
N LYS A 13 31.33 15.23 -7.35
CA LYS A 13 29.92 15.68 -7.43
C LYS A 13 29.39 15.86 -8.86
N THR A 14 30.26 15.93 -9.87
CA THR A 14 29.83 16.18 -11.26
C THR A 14 29.50 14.89 -12.04
N LEU A 15 29.95 13.71 -11.59
CA LEU A 15 29.64 12.45 -12.29
C LEU A 15 28.26 11.86 -11.91
N VAL A 16 27.70 12.21 -10.76
CA VAL A 16 26.39 11.71 -10.29
C VAL A 16 25.22 12.48 -10.93
N THR A 17 25.43 13.74 -11.32
CA THR A 17 24.38 14.57 -11.95
C THR A 17 24.13 14.20 -13.42
N ILE A 18 25.12 13.64 -14.13
CA ILE A 18 24.96 13.29 -15.55
C ILE A 18 24.25 11.95 -15.75
N VAL A 19 24.29 11.02 -14.77
CA VAL A 19 23.53 9.76 -14.86
C VAL A 19 22.03 9.95 -14.57
N MET A 20 21.66 10.98 -13.78
CA MET A 20 20.25 11.30 -13.48
C MET A 20 19.54 12.06 -14.62
N ALA A 21 20.27 12.72 -15.53
CA ALA A 21 19.66 13.51 -16.60
C ALA A 21 19.36 12.70 -17.88
N THR A 22 20.00 11.54 -18.08
CA THR A 22 19.85 10.71 -19.29
C THR A 22 18.80 9.62 -19.18
N LEU A 23 18.13 9.44 -18.04
CA LEU A 23 16.98 8.54 -17.91
C LEU A 23 15.63 9.18 -18.30
N CYS A 24 15.58 10.47 -18.63
CA CYS A 24 14.33 11.17 -18.92
C CYS A 24 14.01 11.38 -20.41
N THR A 25 14.85 10.91 -21.36
CA THR A 25 14.62 11.10 -22.81
C THR A 25 14.16 9.85 -23.55
N GLY A 26 13.70 8.82 -22.84
CA GLY A 26 13.31 7.53 -23.42
C GLY A 26 11.88 7.06 -23.16
N PHE A 27 11.09 7.76 -22.34
CA PHE A 27 9.67 7.42 -22.19
C PHE A 27 8.89 8.02 -23.36
N THR A 28 8.90 7.33 -24.50
CA THR A 28 7.68 7.33 -25.33
C THR A 28 6.52 6.94 -24.41
N PRO A 29 5.40 7.68 -24.37
CA PRO A 29 4.23 7.22 -23.64
C PRO A 29 3.90 5.85 -24.19
N ALA A 30 4.18 4.80 -23.41
CA ALA A 30 3.69 3.48 -23.73
C ALA A 30 2.18 3.67 -23.85
N THR A 31 1.62 3.36 -25.02
CA THR A 31 0.20 3.04 -25.09
C THR A 31 -0.05 2.08 -23.94
N ALA A 32 -0.87 2.46 -22.96
CA ALA A 32 -1.26 1.60 -21.87
C ALA A 32 -2.09 0.47 -22.48
N GLN A 33 -1.40 -0.51 -23.05
CA GLN A 33 -1.97 -1.79 -23.33
C GLN A 33 -1.95 -2.50 -21.99
N VAL A 34 -3.14 -2.69 -21.44
CA VAL A 34 -3.40 -3.75 -20.47
C VAL A 34 -2.71 -4.98 -21.03
N ILE A 35 -1.63 -5.43 -20.43
CA ILE A 35 -1.13 -6.76 -20.77
C ILE A 35 -2.07 -7.67 -19.99
N PRO A 36 -3.05 -8.35 -20.63
CA PRO A 36 -3.89 -9.28 -19.90
C PRO A 36 -2.96 -10.28 -19.22
N TYR A 37 -2.98 -10.31 -17.89
CA TYR A 37 -2.24 -11.34 -17.16
C TYR A 37 -2.87 -12.67 -17.53
N THR A 38 -2.16 -13.45 -18.33
CA THR A 38 -2.41 -14.88 -18.42
C THR A 38 -1.86 -15.50 -17.13
N ASP A 39 -2.56 -16.49 -16.58
CA ASP A 39 -2.06 -17.31 -15.47
C ASP A 39 -1.41 -18.57 -16.08
N PRO A 40 -0.25 -18.45 -16.78
CA PRO A 40 0.27 -19.52 -17.62
C PRO A 40 0.64 -20.76 -16.82
N ASP A 41 0.94 -20.58 -15.54
CA ASP A 41 1.28 -21.63 -14.60
C ASP A 41 0.07 -22.10 -13.78
N GLY A 42 -1.10 -21.47 -13.93
CA GLY A 42 -2.34 -21.82 -13.25
C GLY A 42 -2.30 -21.58 -11.73
N PHE A 43 -1.43 -20.70 -11.25
CA PHE A 43 -1.27 -20.44 -9.81
C PHE A 43 -2.56 -19.91 -9.19
N TYR A 44 -3.15 -18.87 -9.79
CA TYR A 44 -4.32 -18.18 -9.24
C TYR A 44 -5.59 -19.02 -9.42
N ALA A 45 -5.70 -19.70 -10.57
CA ALA A 45 -6.81 -20.60 -10.84
C ALA A 45 -6.83 -21.87 -9.95
N SER A 46 -5.71 -22.20 -9.29
CA SER A 46 -5.58 -23.40 -8.45
C SER A 46 -5.39 -23.10 -6.96
N ILE A 47 -5.63 -21.87 -6.51
CA ILE A 47 -5.56 -21.52 -5.09
C ILE A 47 -6.56 -22.37 -4.30
N PRO A 48 -6.10 -23.14 -3.30
CA PRO A 48 -7.01 -23.88 -2.44
C PRO A 48 -7.97 -22.93 -1.70
N PRO A 49 -9.22 -23.37 -1.47
CA PRO A 49 -10.14 -22.61 -0.62
C PRO A 49 -9.57 -22.41 0.80
N ALA A 50 -9.93 -21.30 1.44
CA ALA A 50 -9.42 -20.92 2.75
C ALA A 50 -10.36 -21.31 3.90
N GLU A 51 -11.44 -22.04 3.66
CA GLU A 51 -12.40 -22.35 4.72
C GLU A 51 -11.75 -23.23 5.79
N ASN A 52 -11.98 -22.85 7.05
CA ASN A 52 -11.47 -23.57 8.24
C ASN A 52 -9.94 -23.60 8.38
N THR A 53 -9.20 -22.78 7.63
CA THR A 53 -7.77 -22.56 7.88
C THR A 53 -7.56 -21.36 8.80
N ALA A 54 -6.47 -21.39 9.58
CA ALA A 54 -6.11 -20.29 10.47
C ALA A 54 -5.52 -19.12 9.66
N PRO A 55 -5.72 -17.86 10.09
CA PRO A 55 -5.07 -16.71 9.47
C PRO A 55 -3.54 -16.88 9.42
N GLY A 56 -2.94 -16.57 8.27
CA GLY A 56 -1.52 -16.81 7.99
C GLY A 56 -1.17 -18.21 7.46
N THR A 57 -2.12 -19.13 7.34
CA THR A 57 -1.85 -20.45 6.74
C THR A 57 -1.45 -20.28 5.27
N VAL A 58 -0.29 -20.81 4.88
CA VAL A 58 0.15 -20.85 3.48
C VAL A 58 -0.68 -21.89 2.72
N LEU A 59 -1.50 -21.44 1.78
CA LEU A 59 -2.39 -22.26 0.96
C LEU A 59 -1.67 -22.79 -0.29
N SER A 60 -0.84 -21.94 -0.90
CA SER A 60 -0.05 -22.28 -2.08
C SER A 60 1.21 -21.43 -2.13
N GLN A 61 2.27 -21.97 -2.74
CA GLN A 61 3.49 -21.23 -3.01
C GLN A 61 4.14 -21.72 -4.30
N ARG A 62 4.83 -20.81 -4.99
CA ARG A 62 5.54 -21.12 -6.22
C ARG A 62 6.74 -20.22 -6.40
N ASP A 63 7.88 -20.80 -6.77
CA ASP A 63 9.04 -20.03 -7.19
C ASP A 63 8.78 -19.37 -8.54
N VAL A 64 9.12 -18.10 -8.64
CA VAL A 64 9.01 -17.30 -9.86
C VAL A 64 10.36 -16.65 -10.11
N SER A 65 10.79 -16.62 -11.37
CA SER A 65 11.93 -15.79 -11.78
C SER A 65 11.42 -14.37 -12.05
N PRO A 66 11.79 -13.36 -11.23
CA PRO A 66 11.44 -11.98 -11.53
C PRO A 66 12.20 -11.55 -12.79
N PRO A 67 11.56 -10.90 -13.77
CA PRO A 67 12.28 -10.32 -14.90
C PRO A 67 13.39 -9.40 -14.39
N VAL A 68 14.58 -9.46 -15.00
CA VAL A 68 15.72 -8.54 -14.76
C VAL A 68 16.46 -8.73 -13.41
N LEU A 69 15.84 -9.30 -12.37
CA LEU A 69 16.42 -9.41 -11.01
C LEU A 69 16.69 -10.85 -10.53
N ASP A 70 16.48 -11.86 -11.37
CA ASP A 70 16.60 -13.29 -11.03
C ASP A 70 17.97 -13.70 -10.43
N MET A 71 19.04 -12.99 -10.78
CA MET A 71 20.38 -13.21 -10.21
C MET A 71 20.56 -12.59 -8.82
N LEU A 72 19.82 -11.53 -8.49
CA LEU A 72 19.98 -10.74 -7.26
C LEU A 72 18.89 -11.03 -6.22
N VAL A 73 17.74 -11.55 -6.67
CA VAL A 73 16.54 -11.71 -5.85
C VAL A 73 15.89 -13.06 -6.17
N ARG A 74 15.53 -13.80 -5.12
CA ARG A 74 14.63 -14.95 -5.22
C ARG A 74 13.20 -14.45 -5.00
N MET A 75 12.28 -14.83 -5.86
CA MET A 75 10.87 -14.47 -5.74
C MET A 75 10.02 -15.73 -5.55
N LYS A 76 9.13 -15.70 -4.55
CA LYS A 76 8.04 -16.67 -4.42
C LYS A 76 6.72 -15.93 -4.56
N ARG A 77 5.80 -16.45 -5.37
CA ARG A 77 4.38 -16.10 -5.28
C ARG A 77 3.73 -16.99 -4.23
N ILE A 78 2.87 -16.42 -3.42
CA ILE A 78 2.20 -17.14 -2.33
C ILE A 78 0.71 -16.83 -2.31
N ALA A 79 -0.06 -17.79 -1.81
CA ALA A 79 -1.44 -17.61 -1.39
C ALA A 79 -1.51 -17.99 0.09
N TYR A 80 -2.16 -17.17 0.89
CA TYR A 80 -2.28 -17.36 2.33
C TYR A 80 -3.69 -17.04 2.79
N THR A 81 -4.08 -17.61 3.93
CA THR A 81 -5.37 -17.31 4.55
C THR A 81 -5.31 -15.97 5.27
N SER A 82 -6.30 -15.12 5.07
CA SER A 82 -6.53 -13.92 5.89
C SER A 82 -7.96 -13.92 6.47
N THR A 83 -8.25 -12.96 7.35
CA THR A 83 -9.59 -12.79 7.93
C THR A 83 -10.37 -11.73 7.17
N HIS A 84 -11.50 -12.12 6.60
CA HIS A 84 -12.46 -11.19 6.01
C HIS A 84 -13.12 -10.33 7.10
N PRO A 85 -13.53 -9.07 6.84
CA PRO A 85 -14.09 -8.19 7.87
C PRO A 85 -15.33 -8.70 8.63
N ASN A 86 -16.05 -9.68 8.08
CA ASN A 86 -17.19 -10.35 8.75
C ASN A 86 -16.78 -11.63 9.53
N GLY A 87 -15.48 -11.95 9.59
CA GLY A 87 -14.91 -12.99 10.44
C GLY A 87 -14.63 -14.34 9.76
N PHE A 88 -15.01 -14.54 8.49
CA PHE A 88 -14.65 -15.78 7.79
C PHE A 88 -13.23 -15.75 7.22
N SER A 89 -12.65 -16.93 7.02
CA SER A 89 -11.34 -17.12 6.37
C SER A 89 -11.45 -16.88 4.86
N THR A 90 -10.54 -16.09 4.28
CA THR A 90 -10.50 -15.76 2.85
C THR A 90 -9.08 -15.90 2.29
N PRO A 91 -8.89 -16.39 1.06
CA PRO A 91 -7.57 -16.42 0.45
C PRO A 91 -7.12 -15.02 0.05
N VAL A 92 -5.83 -14.74 0.23
CA VAL A 92 -5.14 -13.56 -0.28
C VAL A 92 -3.85 -14.01 -0.95
N THR A 93 -3.46 -13.38 -2.05
CA THR A 93 -2.19 -13.63 -2.73
C THR A 93 -1.14 -12.57 -2.41
N GLY A 94 0.10 -12.86 -2.76
CA GLY A 94 1.21 -11.95 -2.58
C GLY A 94 2.50 -12.50 -3.17
N ALA A 95 3.57 -11.76 -2.96
CA ALA A 95 4.91 -12.14 -3.38
C ALA A 95 5.93 -11.90 -2.29
N VAL A 96 6.95 -12.76 -2.20
CA VAL A 96 8.10 -12.58 -1.32
C VAL A 96 9.35 -12.50 -2.16
N LEU A 97 10.07 -11.39 -2.03
CA LEU A 97 11.32 -11.08 -2.70
C LEU A 97 12.45 -11.10 -1.66
N THR A 98 13.39 -12.02 -1.84
CA THR A 98 14.51 -12.24 -0.90
C THR A 98 15.83 -11.93 -1.61
N PRO A 99 16.64 -10.98 -1.10
CA PRO A 99 17.97 -10.72 -1.66
C PRO A 99 18.87 -11.95 -1.54
N THR A 100 19.62 -12.28 -2.59
CA THR A 100 20.60 -13.37 -2.57
C THR A 100 21.85 -13.03 -1.78
N ALA A 101 22.11 -11.74 -1.55
CA ALA A 101 23.20 -11.27 -0.71
C ALA A 101 22.97 -11.62 0.77
N PRO A 102 24.04 -11.95 1.53
CA PRO A 102 23.96 -12.14 2.97
C PRO A 102 23.58 -10.84 3.69
N TRP A 103 22.89 -10.97 4.83
CA TRP A 103 22.58 -9.86 5.71
C TRP A 103 23.78 -9.54 6.62
N HIS A 104 24.16 -8.26 6.70
CA HIS A 104 25.29 -7.79 7.50
C HIS A 104 24.91 -6.75 8.56
N GLY A 105 23.63 -6.41 8.68
CA GLY A 105 23.15 -5.51 9.73
C GLY A 105 23.01 -6.21 11.09
N PRO A 106 22.65 -5.47 12.14
CA PRO A 106 22.45 -6.03 13.47
C PRO A 106 21.22 -6.96 13.50
N GLY A 107 21.33 -8.07 14.23
CA GLY A 107 20.22 -9.01 14.43
C GLY A 107 19.73 -9.73 13.17
N PRO A 108 18.54 -10.35 13.21
CA PRO A 108 17.93 -10.99 12.04
C PRO A 108 17.65 -9.98 10.91
N ARG A 109 17.69 -10.45 9.67
CA ARG A 109 17.35 -9.63 8.49
C ARG A 109 15.90 -9.12 8.61
N PRO A 110 15.63 -7.81 8.54
CA PRO A 110 14.27 -7.30 8.59
C PRO A 110 13.46 -7.68 7.34
N VAL A 111 12.15 -7.83 7.53
CA VAL A 111 11.20 -8.02 6.44
C VAL A 111 10.24 -6.84 6.39
N ALA A 112 10.22 -6.14 5.28
CA ALA A 112 9.14 -5.20 4.99
C ALA A 112 7.90 -5.98 4.54
N LEU A 113 6.82 -5.85 5.29
CA LEU A 113 5.48 -6.22 4.85
C LEU A 113 4.98 -5.05 3.99
N LEU A 114 5.27 -5.10 2.70
CA LEU A 114 4.98 -4.05 1.75
C LEU A 114 3.49 -4.07 1.38
N ALA A 115 2.79 -3.03 1.81
CA ALA A 115 1.42 -2.77 1.47
C ALA A 115 1.38 -1.85 0.25
N PRO A 116 0.87 -2.31 -0.91
CA PRO A 116 0.84 -1.50 -2.12
C PRO A 116 -0.12 -0.31 -2.01
N GLY A 117 0.19 0.78 -2.71
CA GLY A 117 -0.76 1.86 -3.00
C GLY A 117 -1.95 1.38 -3.84
N THR A 118 -2.76 2.30 -4.35
CA THR A 118 -3.95 1.97 -5.15
C THR A 118 -3.56 1.17 -6.40
N GLN A 119 -4.17 0.00 -6.57
CA GLN A 119 -3.91 -0.90 -7.71
C GLN A 119 -5.05 -0.93 -8.72
N GLY A 120 -6.28 -0.75 -8.25
CA GLY A 120 -7.49 -0.98 -9.04
C GLY A 120 -8.48 -1.86 -8.28
N ALA A 121 -9.44 -2.44 -8.98
CA ALA A 121 -10.38 -3.40 -8.40
C ALA A 121 -10.41 -4.76 -9.11
N GLY A 122 -9.89 -4.85 -10.33
CA GLY A 122 -9.89 -6.08 -11.11
C GLY A 122 -8.86 -7.11 -10.65
N ASP A 123 -9.13 -8.38 -10.94
CA ASP A 123 -8.21 -9.49 -10.62
C ASP A 123 -6.84 -9.39 -11.29
N SER A 124 -6.74 -8.71 -12.44
CA SER A 124 -5.48 -8.46 -13.13
C SER A 124 -4.60 -7.44 -12.42
N CYS A 125 -5.17 -6.67 -11.49
CA CYS A 125 -4.49 -5.59 -10.77
C CYS A 125 -3.70 -6.09 -9.56
N ALA A 126 -3.78 -7.40 -9.24
CA ALA A 126 -3.03 -8.00 -8.16
C ALA A 126 -1.51 -7.76 -8.38
N PRO A 127 -0.82 -7.05 -7.48
CA PRO A 127 0.59 -6.71 -7.65
C PRO A 127 1.52 -7.90 -7.84
N SER A 128 1.24 -9.04 -7.22
CA SER A 128 2.02 -10.26 -7.41
C SER A 128 1.89 -10.86 -8.82
N LYS A 129 0.84 -10.50 -9.59
CA LYS A 129 0.76 -10.72 -11.05
C LYS A 129 1.65 -9.72 -11.77
N LEU A 130 1.46 -8.43 -11.50
CA LEU A 130 2.15 -7.34 -12.18
C LEU A 130 3.67 -7.38 -12.00
N LEU A 131 4.17 -7.78 -10.83
CA LEU A 131 5.59 -8.00 -10.55
C LEU A 131 6.21 -9.01 -11.52
N THR A 132 5.50 -10.09 -11.85
CA THR A 132 6.02 -11.12 -12.76
C THR A 132 6.04 -10.68 -14.23
N MET A 133 5.33 -9.60 -14.54
CA MET A 133 5.29 -8.98 -15.86
C MET A 133 6.20 -7.76 -15.98
N GLY A 134 6.82 -7.32 -14.88
CA GLY A 134 7.57 -6.07 -14.81
C GLY A 134 6.70 -4.81 -14.87
N GLY A 135 5.39 -4.93 -14.57
CA GLY A 135 4.41 -3.85 -14.65
C GLY A 135 4.01 -3.24 -13.30
N GLU A 136 4.59 -3.70 -12.19
CA GLU A 136 4.24 -3.23 -10.85
C GLU A 136 5.06 -1.98 -10.46
N TYR A 137 4.38 -0.89 -10.08
CA TYR A 137 5.05 0.36 -9.69
C TYR A 137 5.65 0.30 -8.29
N GLU A 138 5.12 -0.56 -7.39
CA GLU A 138 5.72 -0.82 -6.07
C GLU A 138 7.10 -1.46 -6.14
N MET A 139 7.54 -1.89 -7.34
CA MET A 139 8.92 -2.29 -7.57
C MET A 139 9.91 -1.16 -7.23
N PHE A 140 9.50 0.12 -7.27
CA PHE A 140 10.31 1.23 -6.76
C PHE A 140 10.63 1.06 -5.26
N SER A 141 9.58 0.92 -4.43
CA SER A 141 9.69 0.72 -2.99
C SER A 141 10.41 -0.59 -2.66
N ALA A 142 10.03 -1.68 -3.34
CA ALA A 142 10.61 -3.00 -3.15
C ALA A 142 12.10 -3.01 -3.50
N ALA A 143 12.50 -2.47 -4.66
CA ALA A 143 13.90 -2.42 -5.07
C ALA A 143 14.75 -1.60 -4.09
N ALA A 144 14.22 -0.48 -3.60
CA ALA A 144 14.91 0.35 -2.64
C ALA A 144 15.11 -0.37 -1.29
N LEU A 145 14.10 -1.08 -0.77
CA LEU A 145 14.23 -1.91 0.44
C LEU A 145 15.19 -3.10 0.23
N LEU A 146 15.06 -3.81 -0.90
CA LEU A 146 15.95 -4.92 -1.27
C LEU A 146 17.41 -4.44 -1.39
N SER A 147 17.65 -3.22 -1.88
CA SER A 147 18.99 -2.62 -1.96
C SER A 147 19.62 -2.34 -0.61
N ARG A 148 18.81 -2.21 0.45
CA ARG A 148 19.25 -2.13 1.85
C ARG A 148 19.42 -3.50 2.49
N GLY A 149 19.23 -4.59 1.74
CA GLY A 149 19.38 -5.97 2.20
C GLY A 149 18.14 -6.55 2.88
N TRP A 150 17.03 -5.82 2.92
CA TRP A 150 15.79 -6.28 3.55
C TRP A 150 15.10 -7.32 2.66
N THR A 151 14.38 -8.25 3.28
CA THR A 151 13.40 -9.06 2.54
C THR A 151 12.13 -8.23 2.37
N VAL A 152 11.44 -8.38 1.23
CA VAL A 152 10.17 -7.70 0.96
C VAL A 152 9.09 -8.75 0.76
N ALA A 153 8.05 -8.71 1.57
CA ALA A 153 6.84 -9.51 1.40
C ALA A 153 5.70 -8.55 1.06
N LEU A 154 5.18 -8.65 -0.16
CA LEU A 154 4.10 -7.81 -0.67
C LEU A 154 2.77 -8.56 -0.63
N THR A 155 1.71 -7.89 -0.20
CA THR A 155 0.32 -8.41 -0.23
C THR A 155 -0.42 -7.89 -1.46
N ASP A 156 -1.31 -8.70 -2.04
CA ASP A 156 -2.22 -8.23 -3.08
C ASP A 156 -3.50 -7.61 -2.52
N TYR A 157 -3.82 -7.84 -1.25
CA TYR A 157 -5.11 -7.56 -0.60
C TYR A 157 -6.24 -8.53 -1.01
N GLN A 158 -7.28 -8.55 -0.18
CA GLN A 158 -8.49 -9.33 -0.43
C GLN A 158 -9.19 -8.84 -1.70
N GLY A 159 -9.62 -9.78 -2.55
CA GLY A 159 -10.36 -9.51 -3.79
C GLY A 159 -9.50 -8.98 -4.94
N LEU A 160 -8.17 -9.02 -4.83
CA LEU A 160 -7.26 -8.79 -5.95
C LEU A 160 -6.57 -10.10 -6.32
N GLY A 161 -7.00 -10.72 -7.42
CA GLY A 161 -6.47 -11.99 -7.89
C GLY A 161 -7.04 -13.21 -7.18
N THR A 162 -8.08 -12.99 -6.37
CA THR A 162 -8.81 -13.98 -5.56
C THR A 162 -10.31 -13.67 -5.65
N PRO A 163 -11.21 -14.65 -5.42
CA PRO A 163 -12.66 -14.40 -5.48
C PRO A 163 -13.15 -13.25 -4.59
N GLY A 164 -14.23 -12.59 -5.01
CA GLY A 164 -14.82 -11.43 -4.34
C GLY A 164 -14.36 -10.11 -4.95
N ASN A 165 -14.95 -8.98 -4.53
CA ASN A 165 -14.47 -7.67 -4.96
C ASN A 165 -13.30 -7.22 -4.10
N HIS A 166 -12.39 -6.42 -4.67
CA HIS A 166 -11.35 -5.77 -3.87
C HIS A 166 -11.97 -4.93 -2.75
N SER A 167 -11.63 -5.25 -1.50
CA SER A 167 -12.09 -4.55 -0.30
C SER A 167 -11.38 -3.19 -0.10
N TYR A 168 -11.27 -2.41 -1.16
CA TYR A 168 -10.50 -1.16 -1.23
C TYR A 168 -10.85 -0.21 -0.07
N MET A 169 -9.82 0.30 0.61
CA MET A 169 -9.92 1.16 1.81
C MET A 169 -10.59 0.55 3.04
N ASN A 170 -11.01 -0.74 3.03
CA ASN A 170 -11.50 -1.37 4.24
C ASN A 170 -10.34 -1.62 5.20
N ARG A 171 -10.30 -0.83 6.28
CA ARG A 171 -9.26 -0.81 7.30
C ARG A 171 -8.95 -2.21 7.84
N LYS A 172 -9.98 -2.98 8.20
CA LYS A 172 -9.81 -4.31 8.80
C LYS A 172 -9.25 -5.30 7.79
N ALA A 173 -9.78 -5.32 6.57
CA ALA A 173 -9.32 -6.25 5.53
C ALA A 173 -7.86 -6.02 5.17
N GLN A 174 -7.46 -4.77 4.92
CA GLN A 174 -6.09 -4.44 4.52
C GLN A 174 -5.08 -4.63 5.66
N GLY A 175 -5.47 -4.32 6.91
CA GLY A 175 -4.62 -4.56 8.09
C GLY A 175 -4.45 -6.04 8.39
N ALA A 176 -5.53 -6.82 8.29
CA ALA A 176 -5.49 -8.28 8.45
C ALA A 176 -4.62 -8.93 7.37
N ALA A 177 -4.80 -8.57 6.08
CA ALA A 177 -3.99 -9.09 4.99
C ALA A 177 -2.48 -8.89 5.27
N LEU A 178 -2.09 -7.71 5.73
CA LEU A 178 -0.69 -7.42 6.02
C LEU A 178 -0.15 -8.19 7.22
N LEU A 179 -0.89 -8.29 8.32
CA LEU A 179 -0.48 -9.04 9.52
C LEU A 179 -0.45 -10.55 9.27
N ASP A 180 -1.40 -11.07 8.51
CA ASP A 180 -1.47 -12.48 8.12
C ASP A 180 -0.40 -12.84 7.10
N LEU A 181 0.01 -11.90 6.24
CA LEU A 181 1.22 -12.07 5.43
C LEU A 181 2.44 -12.25 6.34
N GLY A 182 2.55 -11.47 7.42
CA GLY A 182 3.57 -11.63 8.45
C GLY A 182 3.61 -13.05 9.05
N ARG A 183 2.45 -13.61 9.39
CA ARG A 183 2.32 -15.01 9.83
C ARG A 183 2.78 -15.98 8.73
N ALA A 184 2.25 -15.81 7.51
CA ALA A 184 2.54 -16.69 6.39
C ALA A 184 4.03 -16.76 6.08
N ILE A 185 4.74 -15.63 6.00
CA ILE A 185 6.16 -15.63 5.67
C ILE A 185 7.03 -16.31 6.71
N THR A 186 6.66 -16.24 7.99
CA THR A 186 7.39 -16.95 9.06
C THR A 186 7.18 -18.47 8.98
N ALA A 187 6.10 -18.92 8.35
CA ALA A 187 5.80 -20.33 8.11
C ALA A 187 6.36 -20.89 6.79
N LEU A 188 6.82 -20.03 5.87
CA LEU A 188 7.34 -20.46 4.55
C LEU A 188 8.68 -21.19 4.59
N GLY A 189 9.39 -21.16 5.73
CA GLY A 189 10.72 -21.77 5.86
C GLY A 189 11.79 -21.04 5.02
N LEU A 190 11.64 -19.73 4.82
CA LEU A 190 12.64 -18.92 4.14
C LEU A 190 13.92 -18.82 4.98
N PRO A 191 15.12 -18.82 4.36
CA PRO A 191 16.36 -18.55 5.07
C PRO A 191 16.28 -17.20 5.80
N ASP A 192 16.81 -17.15 7.03
CA ASP A 192 16.86 -15.96 7.89
C ASP A 192 15.49 -15.37 8.31
N VAL A 193 14.37 -16.04 8.01
CA VAL A 193 13.01 -15.63 8.45
C VAL A 193 12.46 -16.65 9.46
N HIS A 194 12.17 -16.18 10.66
CA HIS A 194 11.64 -16.97 11.78
C HIS A 194 10.77 -16.08 12.70
N SER A 195 10.25 -16.64 13.80
CA SER A 195 9.34 -15.95 14.73
C SER A 195 9.90 -14.70 15.43
N HIS A 196 11.22 -14.48 15.38
CA HIS A 196 11.88 -13.30 15.96
C HIS A 196 12.40 -12.34 14.89
N THR A 197 12.13 -12.62 13.61
CA THR A 197 12.47 -11.72 12.52
C THR A 197 11.67 -10.42 12.70
N PRO A 198 12.30 -9.24 12.64
CA PRO A 198 11.57 -7.99 12.76
C PRO A 198 10.75 -7.77 11.48
N LEU A 199 9.43 -7.69 11.66
CA LEU A 199 8.47 -7.43 10.59
C LEU A 199 8.05 -5.96 10.62
N ILE A 200 8.04 -5.32 9.45
CA ILE A 200 7.76 -3.89 9.31
C ILE A 200 6.62 -3.67 8.31
N PRO A 201 5.37 -3.43 8.75
CA PRO A 201 4.34 -2.84 7.92
C PRO A 201 4.87 -1.58 7.23
N TRP A 202 4.84 -1.57 5.90
CA TRP A 202 5.44 -0.53 5.09
C TRP A 202 4.54 -0.19 3.92
N GLY A 203 4.03 1.04 3.82
CA GLY A 203 3.24 1.42 2.66
C GLY A 203 2.95 2.90 2.54
N TYR A 204 2.50 3.28 1.36
CA TYR A 204 2.18 4.66 0.99
C TYR A 204 0.78 4.75 0.35
N SER A 205 0.08 5.87 0.53
CA SER A 205 -1.29 6.06 0.01
C SER A 205 -2.25 5.00 0.58
N GLN A 206 -2.93 4.20 -0.26
CA GLN A 206 -3.66 3.01 0.23
C GLN A 206 -2.81 2.14 1.16
N GLY A 207 -1.57 1.87 0.76
CA GLY A 207 -0.62 1.09 1.55
C GLY A 207 -0.24 1.75 2.88
N GLY A 208 -0.27 3.08 2.93
CA GLY A 208 -0.11 3.84 4.17
C GLY A 208 -1.29 3.62 5.10
N GLY A 209 -2.51 3.65 4.56
CA GLY A 209 -3.73 3.24 5.26
C GLY A 209 -3.65 1.81 5.77
N ALA A 210 -3.14 0.88 4.96
CA ALA A 210 -3.01 -0.52 5.34
C ALA A 210 -1.97 -0.73 6.45
N SER A 211 -0.83 -0.08 6.35
CA SER A 211 0.23 -0.13 7.37
C SER A 211 -0.21 0.51 8.68
N ALA A 212 -0.92 1.64 8.62
CA ALA A 212 -1.49 2.30 9.79
C ALA A 212 -2.59 1.45 10.45
N ALA A 213 -3.46 0.80 9.65
CA ALA A 213 -4.47 -0.12 10.15
C ALA A 213 -3.85 -1.35 10.82
N ALA A 214 -2.85 -1.96 10.18
CA ALA A 214 -2.08 -3.07 10.77
C ALA A 214 -1.44 -2.68 12.10
N ALA A 215 -0.85 -1.48 12.19
CA ALA A 215 -0.23 -0.97 13.41
C ALA A 215 -1.26 -0.79 14.56
N GLU A 216 -2.46 -0.28 14.27
CA GLU A 216 -3.52 -0.21 15.29
C GLU A 216 -4.12 -1.57 15.67
N MET A 217 -4.16 -2.51 14.73
CA MET A 217 -4.77 -3.83 14.93
C MET A 217 -3.84 -4.83 15.61
N HIS A 218 -2.52 -4.66 15.46
CA HIS A 218 -1.48 -5.61 15.85
C HIS A 218 -1.73 -6.26 17.23
N ARG A 219 -1.79 -5.48 18.31
CA ARG A 219 -2.04 -5.99 19.67
C ARG A 219 -3.25 -6.90 19.79
N SER A 220 -4.34 -6.55 19.11
CA SER A 220 -5.65 -7.21 19.27
C SER A 220 -5.86 -8.37 18.30
N TYR A 221 -5.22 -8.33 17.13
CA TYR A 221 -5.47 -9.25 16.03
C TYR A 221 -4.31 -10.23 15.82
N ALA A 222 -3.07 -9.76 15.94
CA ALA A 222 -1.87 -10.53 15.66
C ALA A 222 -0.72 -10.29 16.65
N PRO A 223 -0.94 -10.47 17.97
CA PRO A 223 0.10 -10.30 18.97
C PRO A 223 1.23 -11.35 18.87
N ASP A 224 1.01 -12.41 18.09
CA ASP A 224 2.00 -13.45 17.76
C ASP A 224 2.98 -13.02 16.66
N VAL A 225 2.68 -11.96 15.91
CA VAL A 225 3.51 -11.45 14.82
C VAL A 225 4.53 -10.48 15.40
N ASN A 226 5.82 -10.66 15.12
CA ASN A 226 6.87 -9.77 15.64
C ASN A 226 6.95 -8.45 14.83
N VAL A 227 5.90 -7.63 14.91
CA VAL A 227 5.92 -6.27 14.35
C VAL A 227 6.84 -5.40 15.20
N ALA A 228 7.96 -4.97 14.62
CA ALA A 228 8.98 -4.20 15.35
C ALA A 228 8.72 -2.69 15.32
N LEU A 229 8.23 -2.20 14.18
CA LEU A 229 7.90 -0.79 13.89
C LEU A 229 7.08 -0.75 12.60
N ALA A 230 6.48 0.40 12.26
CA ALA A 230 5.75 0.58 11.01
C ALA A 230 6.09 1.89 10.29
N TYR A 231 6.02 1.88 8.96
CA TYR A 231 6.02 3.05 8.10
C TYR A 231 4.65 3.22 7.44
N ALA A 232 4.05 4.39 7.60
CA ALA A 232 2.75 4.73 7.00
C ALA A 232 2.81 6.12 6.37
N GLY A 233 2.94 6.19 5.04
CA GLY A 233 3.00 7.46 4.31
C GLY A 233 1.71 7.80 3.57
N GLY A 234 1.36 9.09 3.47
CA GLY A 234 0.20 9.55 2.70
C GLY A 234 -1.11 8.89 3.14
N VAL A 235 -1.30 8.74 4.46
CA VAL A 235 -2.33 7.85 5.03
C VAL A 235 -3.74 8.44 4.82
N PRO A 236 -4.67 7.75 4.13
CA PRO A 236 -6.08 8.13 4.05
C PRO A 236 -6.82 7.74 5.34
N ALA A 237 -6.51 8.39 6.45
CA ALA A 237 -7.06 8.09 7.77
C ALA A 237 -8.53 8.51 7.94
N ASN A 238 -9.00 9.48 7.15
CA ASN A 238 -10.40 9.93 7.09
C ASN A 238 -10.92 9.92 5.64
N LEU A 239 -11.69 8.89 5.28
CA LEU A 239 -12.19 8.73 3.91
C LEU A 239 -13.21 9.80 3.49
N LEU A 240 -13.92 10.46 4.42
CA LEU A 240 -14.79 11.59 4.06
C LEU A 240 -13.96 12.80 3.61
N SER A 241 -12.89 13.12 4.35
CA SER A 241 -11.96 14.18 3.97
C SER A 241 -11.27 13.89 2.64
N VAL A 242 -10.84 12.64 2.44
CA VAL A 242 -10.13 12.21 1.22
C VAL A 242 -11.07 12.15 0.01
N SER A 243 -12.29 11.65 0.15
CA SER A 243 -13.21 11.56 -0.99
C SER A 243 -13.47 12.93 -1.63
N SER A 244 -13.58 13.98 -0.81
CA SER A 244 -13.77 15.36 -1.27
C SER A 244 -12.58 15.93 -2.06
N SER A 245 -11.34 15.51 -1.77
CA SER A 245 -10.15 16.00 -2.49
C SER A 245 -9.94 15.32 -3.84
N LEU A 246 -10.55 14.15 -4.06
CA LEU A 246 -10.46 13.36 -5.30
C LEU A 246 -11.31 13.92 -6.45
N GLU A 247 -12.35 14.70 -6.15
CA GLU A 247 -13.21 15.32 -7.16
C GLU A 247 -12.39 16.14 -8.18
N GLY A 248 -12.66 15.90 -9.46
CA GLY A 248 -11.99 16.60 -10.56
C GLY A 248 -10.52 16.24 -10.75
N THR A 249 -10.05 15.15 -10.13
CA THR A 249 -8.67 14.66 -10.29
C THR A 249 -8.64 13.41 -11.18
N ALA A 250 -7.44 13.06 -11.65
CA ALA A 250 -7.18 11.79 -12.34
C ALA A 250 -7.52 10.55 -11.49
N LEU A 251 -7.67 10.71 -10.17
CA LEU A 251 -8.00 9.64 -9.23
C LEU A 251 -9.49 9.55 -8.89
N THR A 252 -10.37 10.21 -9.66
CA THR A 252 -11.84 10.10 -9.44
C THR A 252 -12.34 8.65 -9.50
N GLY A 253 -11.69 7.78 -10.29
CA GLY A 253 -11.97 6.33 -10.34
C GLY A 253 -11.83 5.61 -8.99
N ALA A 254 -11.01 6.13 -8.06
CA ALA A 254 -10.86 5.55 -6.73
C ALA A 254 -12.16 5.60 -5.90
N LEU A 255 -13.07 6.54 -6.20
CA LEU A 255 -14.42 6.54 -5.60
C LEU A 255 -15.21 5.28 -6.00
N GLY A 256 -15.02 4.79 -7.23
CA GLY A 256 -15.67 3.56 -7.71
C GLY A 256 -15.12 2.32 -7.03
N TYR A 257 -13.80 2.29 -6.77
CA TYR A 257 -13.18 1.22 -5.99
C TYR A 257 -13.71 1.19 -4.55
N VAL A 258 -13.86 2.35 -3.90
CA VAL A 258 -14.46 2.44 -2.56
C VAL A 258 -15.88 1.88 -2.56
N ILE A 259 -16.71 2.29 -3.52
CA ILE A 259 -18.10 1.80 -3.63
C ILE A 259 -18.12 0.28 -3.85
N THR A 260 -17.26 -0.23 -4.73
CA THR A 260 -17.17 -1.67 -5.00
C THR A 260 -16.72 -2.44 -3.75
N GLY A 261 -15.72 -1.95 -3.04
CA GLY A 261 -15.27 -2.53 -1.77
C GLY A 261 -16.34 -2.47 -0.68
N MET A 262 -17.17 -1.42 -0.65
CA MET A 262 -18.32 -1.37 0.25
C MET A 262 -19.37 -2.42 -0.09
N TYR A 263 -19.64 -2.69 -1.38
CA TYR A 263 -20.60 -3.73 -1.77
C TYR A 263 -20.18 -5.12 -1.29
N GLU A 264 -18.89 -5.37 -1.16
CA GLU A 264 -18.35 -6.63 -0.62
C GLU A 264 -18.62 -6.78 0.87
N ILE A 265 -18.43 -5.70 1.64
CA ILE A 265 -18.43 -5.76 3.10
C ILE A 265 -19.78 -5.39 3.72
N TYR A 266 -20.50 -4.46 3.09
CA TYR A 266 -21.73 -3.85 3.56
C TYR A 266 -22.81 -3.97 2.47
N PRO A 267 -23.35 -5.18 2.20
CA PRO A 267 -24.29 -5.40 1.09
C PRO A 267 -25.55 -4.52 1.17
N GLU A 268 -25.94 -4.09 2.37
CA GLU A 268 -27.05 -3.16 2.61
C GLU A 268 -26.87 -1.79 1.94
N VAL A 269 -25.64 -1.38 1.61
CA VAL A 269 -25.40 -0.07 0.98
C VAL A 269 -25.64 -0.11 -0.53
N ARG A 270 -25.78 -1.30 -1.13
CA ARG A 270 -25.83 -1.48 -2.58
C ARG A 270 -27.04 -0.83 -3.24
N GLU A 271 -28.23 -1.12 -2.73
CA GLU A 271 -29.46 -0.53 -3.28
C GLU A 271 -29.47 1.00 -3.12
N PRO A 272 -29.17 1.57 -1.94
CA PRO A 272 -29.03 3.02 -1.77
C PRO A 272 -28.07 3.67 -2.78
N ILE A 273 -26.85 3.16 -2.98
CA ILE A 273 -25.91 3.74 -3.96
C ILE A 273 -26.43 3.62 -5.38
N ASN A 274 -26.98 2.47 -5.74
CA ASN A 274 -27.48 2.26 -7.09
C ASN A 274 -28.60 3.24 -7.43
N ASN A 275 -29.44 3.61 -6.46
CA ASN A 275 -30.50 4.60 -6.62
C ASN A 275 -29.98 6.05 -6.77
N LEU A 276 -28.74 6.33 -6.34
CA LEU A 276 -28.09 7.63 -6.55
C LEU A 276 -27.51 7.78 -7.96
N LEU A 277 -27.14 6.66 -8.60
CA LEU A 277 -26.46 6.63 -9.89
C LEU A 277 -27.45 6.65 -11.06
N ASN A 278 -27.15 7.47 -12.07
CA ASN A 278 -27.83 7.40 -13.36
C ASN A 278 -27.22 6.28 -14.23
N ALA A 279 -27.72 6.09 -15.45
CA ALA A 279 -27.21 5.05 -16.36
C ALA A 279 -25.70 5.16 -16.65
N ARG A 280 -25.16 6.38 -16.71
CA ARG A 280 -23.72 6.61 -16.86
C ARG A 280 -22.96 6.26 -15.59
N GLY A 281 -23.49 6.59 -14.42
CA GLY A 281 -22.93 6.20 -13.13
C GLY A 281 -22.85 4.69 -12.94
N GLN A 282 -23.89 3.97 -13.36
CA GLN A 282 -23.92 2.50 -13.32
C GLN A 282 -22.85 1.89 -14.23
N LEU A 283 -22.69 2.41 -15.47
CA LEU A 283 -21.63 1.97 -16.38
C LEU A 283 -20.23 2.29 -15.84
N TRP A 284 -20.06 3.48 -15.27
CA TRP A 284 -18.80 3.89 -14.65
C TRP A 284 -18.43 2.96 -13.50
N LEU A 285 -19.38 2.64 -12.61
CA LEU A 285 -19.13 1.76 -11.48
C LEU A 285 -18.77 0.33 -11.94
N ASP A 286 -19.52 -0.22 -12.90
CA ASP A 286 -19.24 -1.53 -13.52
C ASP A 286 -17.87 -1.56 -14.23
N GLN A 287 -17.41 -0.44 -14.79
CA GLN A 287 -16.08 -0.35 -15.38
C GLN A 287 -15.00 -0.28 -14.29
N THR A 288 -15.16 0.59 -13.28
CA THR A 288 -14.18 0.72 -12.19
C THR A 288 -13.99 -0.58 -11.39
N SER A 289 -15.01 -1.44 -11.30
CA SER A 289 -14.87 -2.72 -10.60
C SER A 289 -13.96 -3.73 -11.30
N ARG A 290 -13.58 -3.46 -12.56
CA ARG A 290 -12.71 -4.34 -13.38
C ARG A 290 -11.38 -3.70 -13.78
N ASP A 291 -11.31 -2.38 -13.76
CA ASP A 291 -10.14 -1.64 -14.22
C ASP A 291 -9.02 -1.61 -13.18
N CYS A 292 -7.77 -1.61 -13.66
CA CYS A 292 -6.62 -1.23 -12.84
C CYS A 292 -6.46 0.29 -12.83
N LEU A 293 -5.63 0.77 -11.91
CA LEU A 293 -5.44 2.21 -11.68
C LEU A 293 -5.04 2.96 -12.97
N PRO A 294 -4.05 2.51 -13.77
CA PRO A 294 -3.68 3.19 -15.00
C PRO A 294 -4.83 3.32 -16.01
N GLU A 295 -5.64 2.28 -16.15
CA GLU A 295 -6.81 2.23 -17.04
C GLU A 295 -7.86 3.23 -16.57
N SER A 296 -8.14 3.29 -15.28
CA SER A 296 -9.08 4.27 -14.72
C SER A 296 -8.59 5.71 -14.88
N ILE A 297 -7.29 5.97 -14.72
CA ILE A 297 -6.68 7.30 -14.98
C ILE A 297 -6.90 7.74 -16.44
N LEU A 298 -6.74 6.80 -17.39
CA LEU A 298 -6.82 7.11 -18.82
C LEU A 298 -8.26 7.17 -19.36
N THR A 299 -9.12 6.28 -18.89
CA THR A 299 -10.47 6.09 -19.44
C THR A 299 -11.54 6.88 -18.68
N MET A 300 -11.25 7.35 -17.47
CA MET A 300 -12.22 8.04 -16.62
C MET A 300 -11.75 9.39 -16.05
N PRO A 301 -11.12 10.29 -16.83
CA PRO A 301 -10.92 11.66 -16.38
C PRO A 301 -12.29 12.36 -16.29
N LEU A 302 -12.87 12.35 -15.09
CA LEU A 302 -14.13 13.00 -14.77
C LEU A 302 -13.85 14.31 -14.05
N PRO A 303 -14.17 15.47 -14.65
CA PRO A 303 -13.98 16.75 -13.98
C PRO A 303 -14.95 16.95 -12.80
N ASP A 304 -16.11 16.26 -12.81
CA ASP A 304 -17.13 16.37 -11.78
C ASP A 304 -18.02 15.11 -11.75
N THR A 305 -18.22 14.51 -10.57
CA THR A 305 -19.04 13.30 -10.40
C THR A 305 -20.54 13.55 -10.50
N SER A 306 -21.02 14.79 -10.53
CA SER A 306 -22.43 15.13 -10.73
C SER A 306 -23.05 14.51 -11.98
N ILE A 307 -22.24 14.28 -13.02
CA ILE A 307 -22.72 13.67 -14.27
C ILE A 307 -23.04 12.17 -14.12
N LEU A 308 -22.63 11.55 -13.01
CA LEU A 308 -22.86 10.14 -12.70
C LEU A 308 -24.14 9.92 -11.90
N THR A 309 -24.75 10.97 -11.35
CA THR A 309 -25.86 10.87 -10.40
C THR A 309 -27.19 11.26 -11.03
N VAL A 310 -28.30 10.75 -10.47
CA VAL A 310 -29.66 11.12 -10.91
C VAL A 310 -30.00 12.56 -10.53
N SER A 311 -29.52 13.02 -9.38
CA SER A 311 -29.80 14.37 -8.84
C SER A 311 -28.96 15.48 -9.47
N GLY A 312 -27.87 15.14 -10.18
CA GLY A 312 -26.89 16.12 -10.65
C GLY A 312 -26.02 16.70 -9.53
N GLN A 313 -26.05 16.11 -8.33
CA GLN A 313 -25.14 16.45 -7.24
C GLN A 313 -23.90 15.55 -7.28
N ARG A 314 -22.76 16.04 -6.79
CA ARG A 314 -21.53 15.24 -6.67
C ARG A 314 -21.76 14.02 -5.80
N LEU A 315 -21.12 12.90 -6.15
CA LEU A 315 -21.17 11.66 -5.38
C LEU A 315 -20.75 11.91 -3.92
N THR A 316 -19.66 12.65 -3.71
CA THR A 316 -19.16 13.02 -2.38
C THR A 316 -20.17 13.76 -1.51
N SER A 317 -21.06 14.55 -2.11
CA SER A 317 -22.12 15.26 -1.40
C SER A 317 -23.32 14.38 -1.05
N LEU A 318 -23.47 13.23 -1.73
CA LEU A 318 -24.57 12.28 -1.51
C LEU A 318 -24.23 11.20 -0.47
N ILE A 319 -22.98 11.15 0.03
CA ILE A 319 -22.49 10.24 1.09
C ILE A 319 -23.11 10.58 2.47
N SER A 320 -23.98 11.59 2.55
CA SER A 320 -24.62 12.05 3.80
C SER A 320 -25.74 11.13 4.32
N ASP A 321 -26.11 10.04 3.65
CA ASP A 321 -27.02 9.03 4.21
C ASP A 321 -26.37 8.33 5.42
N GLU A 322 -27.15 8.09 6.48
CA GLU A 322 -26.70 7.40 7.70
C GLU A 322 -26.08 6.03 7.39
N VAL A 323 -26.59 5.35 6.36
CA VAL A 323 -26.09 4.05 5.91
C VAL A 323 -24.62 4.14 5.45
N PHE A 324 -24.23 5.21 4.77
CA PHE A 324 -22.85 5.43 4.31
C PHE A 324 -21.93 5.93 5.41
N GLN A 325 -22.44 6.83 6.25
CA GLN A 325 -21.68 7.42 7.34
C GLN A 325 -21.16 6.34 8.27
N ARG A 326 -21.97 5.32 8.58
CA ARG A 326 -21.52 4.18 9.38
C ARG A 326 -20.38 3.43 8.69
N ALA A 327 -20.59 2.93 7.47
CA ALA A 327 -19.60 2.13 6.74
C ALA A 327 -18.27 2.88 6.55
N ILE A 328 -18.32 4.18 6.26
CA ILE A 328 -17.13 5.04 6.15
C ILE A 328 -16.46 5.27 7.51
N SER A 329 -17.24 5.60 8.55
CA SER A 329 -16.69 5.89 9.89
C SER A 329 -15.95 4.70 10.49
N GLU A 330 -16.38 3.47 10.19
CA GLU A 330 -15.68 2.24 10.60
C GLU A 330 -14.26 2.11 10.00
N GLN A 331 -13.95 2.88 8.96
CA GLN A 331 -12.62 2.89 8.33
C GLN A 331 -11.67 3.92 8.92
N GLN A 332 -12.14 4.75 9.86
CA GLN A 332 -11.32 5.82 10.45
C GLN A 332 -10.09 5.24 11.15
N ILE A 333 -8.93 5.84 10.88
CA ILE A 333 -7.66 5.55 11.53
C ILE A 333 -7.30 6.73 12.44
N GLY A 334 -6.67 6.45 13.58
CA GLY A 334 -6.33 7.43 14.61
C GLY A 334 -7.05 7.20 15.94
N LEU A 335 -7.95 6.21 16.01
CA LEU A 335 -8.82 5.99 17.16
C LEU A 335 -8.23 5.01 18.18
N ILE A 336 -7.29 4.17 17.75
CA ILE A 336 -6.60 3.16 18.58
C ILE A 336 -5.11 3.46 18.52
N ALA A 337 -4.42 3.48 19.67
CA ALA A 337 -2.97 3.66 19.66
C ALA A 337 -2.27 2.39 19.14
N PRO A 338 -1.36 2.51 18.16
CA PRO A 338 -0.39 1.47 17.87
C PRO A 338 0.44 1.11 19.10
N ASP A 339 0.78 -0.17 19.24
CA ASP A 339 1.63 -0.67 20.32
C ASP A 339 3.10 -0.79 19.92
N VAL A 340 3.44 -0.35 18.71
CA VAL A 340 4.78 -0.30 18.14
C VAL A 340 5.10 1.12 17.68
N PRO A 341 6.38 1.51 17.58
CA PRO A 341 6.75 2.80 17.00
C PRO A 341 6.29 2.93 15.54
N VAL A 342 5.75 4.09 15.16
CA VAL A 342 5.29 4.35 13.79
C VAL A 342 5.93 5.62 13.24
N PHE A 343 6.48 5.53 12.03
CA PHE A 343 6.88 6.69 11.23
C PHE A 343 5.74 7.04 10.26
N VAL A 344 5.14 8.21 10.47
CA VAL A 344 4.09 8.74 9.61
C VAL A 344 4.69 9.83 8.72
N ALA A 345 4.54 9.67 7.41
CA ALA A 345 4.99 10.64 6.41
C ALA A 345 3.80 11.29 5.71
N GLN A 346 3.86 12.60 5.49
CA GLN A 346 2.78 13.34 4.83
C GLN A 346 3.31 14.55 4.07
N GLY A 347 2.70 14.91 2.93
CA GLY A 347 3.00 16.17 2.25
C GLY A 347 2.22 17.33 2.84
N LEU A 348 2.87 18.46 3.14
CA LEU A 348 2.21 19.68 3.60
C LEU A 348 1.15 20.16 2.59
N HIS A 349 1.47 20.06 1.31
CA HIS A 349 0.63 20.50 0.19
C HIS A 349 0.09 19.34 -0.65
N ASP A 350 -0.09 18.16 -0.03
CA ASP A 350 -0.67 17.02 -0.71
C ASP A 350 -2.13 17.31 -1.12
N GLY A 351 -2.37 17.31 -2.43
CA GLY A 351 -3.65 17.64 -3.03
C GLY A 351 -4.59 16.45 -3.22
N ILE A 352 -4.13 15.22 -2.94
CA ILE A 352 -4.91 13.98 -3.02
C ILE A 352 -5.30 13.54 -1.61
N ILE A 353 -4.35 13.45 -0.69
CA ILE A 353 -4.57 13.07 0.70
C ILE A 353 -4.24 14.28 1.59
N PRO A 354 -5.24 15.04 2.07
CA PRO A 354 -4.98 16.27 2.82
C PRO A 354 -4.14 16.03 4.09
N ALA A 355 -3.23 16.95 4.42
CA ALA A 355 -2.35 16.81 5.58
C ALA A 355 -3.09 16.87 6.93
N GLU A 356 -4.19 17.62 7.00
CA GLU A 356 -4.93 17.85 8.25
C GLU A 356 -5.44 16.54 8.87
N GLN A 357 -6.06 15.67 8.08
CA GLN A 357 -6.55 14.38 8.58
C GLN A 357 -5.43 13.44 9.05
N ALA A 358 -4.23 13.53 8.47
CA ALA A 358 -3.07 12.78 8.95
C ALA A 358 -2.56 13.32 10.30
N ARG A 359 -2.58 14.65 10.49
CA ARG A 359 -2.24 15.29 11.78
C ARG A 359 -3.24 14.90 12.86
N ASP A 360 -4.53 14.83 12.54
CA ASP A 360 -5.56 14.37 13.47
C ASP A 360 -5.35 12.92 13.90
N MET A 361 -5.05 12.02 12.95
CA MET A 361 -4.69 10.63 13.24
C MET A 361 -3.48 10.55 14.19
N VAL A 362 -2.39 11.27 13.87
CA VAL A 362 -1.17 11.30 14.68
C VAL A 362 -1.44 11.85 16.08
N ASN A 363 -2.26 12.89 16.21
CA ASN A 363 -2.66 13.45 17.49
C ASN A 363 -3.51 12.44 18.29
N GLY A 364 -4.45 11.76 17.63
CA GLY A 364 -5.25 10.68 18.22
C GLY A 364 -4.39 9.56 18.80
N TRP A 365 -3.36 9.13 18.06
CA TRP A 365 -2.37 8.15 18.52
C TRP A 365 -1.53 8.65 19.69
N ARG A 366 -0.93 9.84 19.58
CA ARG A 366 -0.05 10.42 20.62
C ARG A 366 -0.79 10.65 21.93
N THR A 367 -2.02 11.16 21.88
CA THR A 367 -2.85 11.36 23.09
C THR A 367 -3.20 10.06 23.81
N ARG A 368 -3.06 8.92 23.13
CA ARG A 368 -3.25 7.57 23.67
C ARG A 368 -1.94 6.85 23.99
N GLY A 369 -0.81 7.56 23.91
CA GLY A 369 0.50 7.07 24.33
C GLY A 369 1.31 6.33 23.27
N ALA A 370 0.92 6.37 21.99
CA ALA A 370 1.72 5.75 20.92
C ALA A 370 3.01 6.54 20.65
N ASP A 371 4.11 5.82 20.34
CA ASP A 371 5.36 6.40 19.86
C ASP A 371 5.26 6.69 18.36
N VAL A 372 5.03 7.96 18.00
CA VAL A 372 4.82 8.37 16.62
C VAL A 372 5.82 9.44 16.21
N THR A 373 6.66 9.09 15.23
CA THR A 373 7.49 10.06 14.52
C THR A 373 6.68 10.60 13.34
N TYR A 374 6.41 11.91 13.33
CA TYR A 374 5.68 12.56 12.23
C TYR A 374 6.68 13.37 11.40
N TRP A 375 6.77 13.03 10.13
CA TRP A 375 7.60 13.71 9.15
C TRP A 375 6.70 14.33 8.09
N GLU A 376 6.85 15.64 7.88
CA GLU A 376 6.03 16.38 6.93
C GLU A 376 6.91 17.04 5.88
N ASP A 377 6.64 16.73 4.61
CA ASP A 377 7.38 17.26 3.47
C ASP A 377 6.97 18.73 3.22
N PRO A 378 7.90 19.70 3.33
CA PRO A 378 7.63 21.11 3.12
C PRO A 378 7.68 21.54 1.64
N ALA A 379 7.85 20.60 0.70
CA ALA A 379 7.89 20.90 -0.73
C ALA A 379 6.69 21.77 -1.16
N PRO A 380 6.89 22.75 -2.06
CA PRO A 380 5.81 23.64 -2.50
C PRO A 380 4.68 22.86 -3.18
N ALA A 381 3.49 23.44 -3.23
CA ALA A 381 2.36 22.83 -3.93
C ALA A 381 2.71 22.52 -5.39
N LEU A 382 2.57 21.25 -5.76
CA LEU A 382 2.68 20.76 -7.14
C LEU A 382 1.27 20.46 -7.69
N ASP A 383 1.21 19.98 -8.94
CA ASP A 383 0.00 19.27 -9.40
C ASP A 383 -0.41 18.21 -8.37
N LYS A 384 -1.71 18.00 -8.15
CA LYS A 384 -2.20 17.16 -7.05
C LYS A 384 -1.58 15.76 -7.04
N LEU A 385 -1.58 15.09 -8.20
CA LEU A 385 -1.07 13.72 -8.31
C LEU A 385 0.47 13.69 -8.17
N LEU A 386 1.16 14.65 -8.80
CA LEU A 386 2.61 14.78 -8.67
C LEU A 386 3.05 15.13 -7.25
N GLY A 387 2.32 15.99 -6.55
CA GLY A 387 2.57 16.35 -5.15
C GLY A 387 2.39 15.14 -4.24
N HIS A 388 1.33 14.36 -4.44
CA HIS A 388 1.13 13.10 -3.71
C HIS A 388 2.25 12.08 -3.99
N ALA A 389 2.66 11.90 -5.25
CA ALA A 389 3.72 10.97 -5.62
C ALA A 389 5.12 11.43 -5.18
N HIS A 390 5.36 12.74 -5.11
CA HIS A 390 6.63 13.32 -4.66
C HIS A 390 6.98 12.85 -3.24
N VAL A 391 5.99 12.87 -2.35
CA VAL A 391 6.15 12.53 -0.94
C VAL A 391 6.56 11.07 -0.75
N LEU A 392 6.09 10.14 -1.60
CA LEU A 392 6.57 8.74 -1.59
C LEU A 392 8.09 8.67 -1.73
N GLY A 393 8.65 9.45 -2.65
CA GLY A 393 10.10 9.48 -2.89
C GLY A 393 10.87 10.23 -1.81
N SER A 394 10.37 11.39 -1.39
CA SER A 394 11.07 12.27 -0.43
C SER A 394 11.05 11.71 1.01
N SER A 395 10.02 10.96 1.39
CA SER A 395 9.91 10.32 2.71
C SER A 395 10.69 9.01 2.83
N PHE A 396 11.00 8.34 1.71
CA PHE A 396 11.50 6.97 1.72
C PHE A 396 12.83 6.84 2.47
N LEU A 397 13.83 7.65 2.12
CA LEU A 397 15.14 7.58 2.77
C LEU A 397 15.06 7.95 4.27
N PRO A 398 14.40 9.06 4.68
CA PRO A 398 14.15 9.34 6.09
C PRO A 398 13.48 8.20 6.85
N ALA A 399 12.47 7.54 6.26
CA ALA A 399 11.76 6.43 6.87
C ALA A 399 12.67 5.20 7.05
N VAL A 400 13.48 4.86 6.04
CA VAL A 400 14.42 3.72 6.13
C VAL A 400 15.49 4.00 7.18
N GLU A 401 16.09 5.19 7.18
CA GLU A 401 17.11 5.56 8.16
C GLU A 401 16.55 5.54 9.58
N TRP A 402 15.33 6.04 9.78
CA TRP A 402 14.63 5.95 11.05
C TRP A 402 14.41 4.50 11.49
N ALA A 403 13.94 3.64 10.58
CA ALA A 403 13.68 2.24 10.89
C ALA A 403 14.97 1.49 11.26
N GLU A 404 16.05 1.67 10.50
CA GLU A 404 17.36 1.05 10.78
C GLU A 404 17.93 1.50 12.13
N GLN A 405 17.81 2.79 12.46
CA GLN A 405 18.23 3.32 13.76
C GLN A 405 17.42 2.69 14.91
N ARG A 406 16.09 2.61 14.76
CA ARG A 406 15.22 2.00 15.77
C ARG A 406 15.51 0.51 15.95
N LEU A 407 15.66 -0.25 14.86
CA LEU A 407 16.02 -1.67 14.91
C LEU A 407 17.36 -1.90 15.62
N ALA A 408 18.36 -1.06 15.38
CA ALA A 408 19.65 -1.14 16.07
C ALA A 408 19.52 -0.92 17.59
N THR A 409 18.58 -0.07 18.03
CA THR A 409 18.33 0.19 19.46
C THR A 409 17.48 -0.89 20.15
N LEU A 410 16.56 -1.54 19.43
CA LEU A 410 15.71 -2.61 19.97
C LEU A 410 16.50 -3.87 20.36
N GLY A 411 17.69 -4.07 19.78
CA GLY A 411 18.59 -5.18 20.10
C GLY A 411 19.56 -4.94 21.28
N GLN A 412 19.52 -3.77 21.93
CA GLN A 412 20.39 -3.46 23.07
C GLN A 412 19.60 -3.58 24.38
N PRO A 413 20.14 -4.23 25.43
CA PRO A 413 19.54 -4.17 26.76
C PRO A 413 19.49 -2.70 27.21
N THR A 414 18.33 -2.27 27.70
CA THR A 414 18.12 -0.91 28.22
C THR A 414 19.09 -0.69 29.40
N PRO A 415 19.85 0.43 29.45
CA PRO A 415 20.84 0.67 30.49
C PRO A 415 20.26 0.78 31.91
#